data_AF-A0A1H7KFN3-F1
#
_entry.id   AF-A0A1H7KFN3-F1
#
_cell.length_a   1.000
_cell.length_b   1.000
_cell.length_c   1.000
_cell.angle_alpha   90.00
_cell.angle_beta   90.00
_cell.angle_gamma   90.00
#
_symmetry.space_group_name_H-M   'P 1'
#
loop_
_entity.id
_entity.type
_entity.pdbx_description
1 polymer ?
#
loop_
_entity_poly.entity_id
_entity_poly.type
_entity_poly.pdbx_seq_one_letter_code
_entity_poly.pdbx_strand_id
1 'polypeptide(L)'
;MPQNPSRPEPRLDPPHTDGYSQSRLIAALMDGRCYPHAAEKIGLMETHISWVLLAGRYAYKIKKAVNLGFLDFVSLESRHFYCEEEVRLNRRLAPKIYLDVVPIGGTLQTPEFGVQPAIEYAVRMRRFPVSNELDKLAARDKLLPRHIDSLAATIARFHVNLPPAEINSTFGSAATIHSAVLRVFEQLRISLGGRQYKELVATLDQASEREYVQRKAHFERRHEQGFVRECHGDLHLGNIVLIGDQPTPFDAIEFDPRLRWIDVMSEVAFTVMDLLHVKLPELAYRFLNAYLEATGDYRGIPLLRFYIAYRATVRAMVSAIRAGQTNLSTPARTEAVERCRNFLALAEKCLAQHRPALIITHGLPGSGKTFFAQKALERLQAIRIRADVERKRLFGLSPLADSRSHPISIYSAEATRLTYARLHELARELLAAGVPVIVDAAFLKEDEREHFHQLAYELKVPFVIASLHASPATLRARIMERQGASNDASEADLAVLEKLQMHQQTLTPRERTCAVEFINDANPIADDLLAWKRLDQLLSLSRQ
;
A
#
# COMPACT_ATOMS: atom_id res chain seq x y z
N MET A 1 7.26 26.17 63.65
CA MET A 1 7.01 26.64 62.28
C MET A 1 8.01 27.73 61.94
N PRO A 2 8.96 27.46 61.04
CA PRO A 2 9.64 28.51 60.29
C PRO A 2 9.39 28.39 58.77
N GLN A 3 9.40 29.55 58.14
CA GLN A 3 9.07 29.83 56.74
C GLN A 3 10.11 29.25 55.78
N ASN A 4 9.64 28.66 54.67
CA ASN A 4 10.47 28.11 53.59
C ASN A 4 10.59 29.18 52.48
N PRO A 5 11.77 29.40 51.88
CA PRO A 5 11.98 30.48 50.93
C PRO A 5 11.37 30.17 49.55
N SER A 6 10.88 31.23 48.93
CA SER A 6 10.23 31.31 47.63
C SER A 6 11.03 30.62 46.52
N ARG A 7 10.40 29.67 45.81
CA ARG A 7 10.89 29.18 44.52
C ARG A 7 10.86 30.33 43.50
N PRO A 8 11.86 30.48 42.61
CA PRO A 8 11.77 31.44 41.51
C PRO A 8 10.73 30.96 40.51
N GLU A 9 9.83 31.86 40.11
CA GLU A 9 8.90 31.64 38.99
C GLU A 9 9.68 31.44 37.68
N PRO A 10 9.21 30.57 36.77
CA PRO A 10 9.82 30.43 35.45
C PRO A 10 9.56 31.69 34.63
N ARG A 11 10.64 32.36 34.22
CA ARG A 11 10.58 33.42 33.20
C ARG A 11 10.14 32.78 31.88
N LEU A 12 8.95 33.15 31.42
CA LEU A 12 8.53 32.96 30.04
C LEU A 12 9.26 34.01 29.19
N ASP A 13 10.35 33.61 28.53
CA ASP A 13 10.91 34.38 27.43
C ASP A 13 9.97 34.31 26.20
N PRO A 14 9.83 35.38 25.40
CA PRO A 14 8.85 35.45 24.32
C PRO A 14 9.23 34.55 23.12
N PRO A 15 8.27 33.92 22.43
CA PRO A 15 8.52 32.84 21.45
C PRO A 15 8.94 33.30 20.05
N HIS A 16 9.64 34.44 19.89
CA HIS A 16 9.81 35.09 18.57
C HIS A 16 11.24 35.23 18.04
N THR A 17 12.27 34.77 18.75
CA THR A 17 13.69 34.96 18.34
C THR A 17 14.20 33.90 17.34
N ASP A 18 13.75 32.64 17.43
CA ASP A 18 14.36 31.54 16.67
C ASP A 18 13.92 31.49 15.20
N GLY A 19 12.65 31.80 14.90
CA GLY A 19 12.15 31.82 13.51
C GLY A 19 12.83 32.89 12.65
N TYR A 20 13.19 34.02 13.27
CA TYR A 20 13.91 35.10 12.60
C TYR A 20 15.39 34.75 12.34
N SER A 21 15.99 33.97 13.25
CA SER A 21 17.34 33.42 13.09
C SER A 21 17.42 32.42 11.93
N GLN A 22 16.50 31.45 11.87
CA GLN A 22 16.47 30.48 10.76
C GLN A 22 16.19 31.15 9.42
N SER A 23 15.28 32.14 9.36
CA SER A 23 14.99 32.84 8.10
C SER A 23 16.23 33.56 7.54
N ARG A 24 17.07 34.14 8.41
CA ARG A 24 18.36 34.76 8.02
C ARG A 24 19.36 33.72 7.52
N LEU A 25 19.47 32.59 8.22
CA LEU A 25 20.31 31.48 7.79
C LEU A 25 19.92 30.97 6.39
N ILE A 26 18.61 30.72 6.17
CA ILE A 26 18.10 30.26 4.88
C ILE A 26 18.37 31.29 3.78
N ALA A 27 18.18 32.58 4.06
CA ALA A 27 18.49 33.65 3.11
C ALA A 27 19.98 33.67 2.71
N ALA A 28 20.90 33.47 3.66
CA ALA A 28 22.33 33.38 3.36
C ALA A 28 22.67 32.12 2.54
N LEU A 29 22.04 30.98 2.85
CA LEU A 29 22.20 29.73 2.11
C LEU A 29 21.61 29.74 0.68
N MET A 30 20.97 30.84 0.26
CA MET A 30 20.59 31.04 -1.15
C MET A 30 21.77 31.44 -2.03
N ASP A 31 22.93 31.79 -1.44
CA ASP A 31 24.18 32.01 -2.17
C ASP A 31 24.85 30.67 -2.53
N GLY A 32 25.04 30.44 -3.82
CA GLY A 32 25.69 29.24 -4.36
C GLY A 32 27.12 29.01 -3.85
N ARG A 33 27.80 30.07 -3.38
CA ARG A 33 29.17 30.00 -2.85
C ARG A 33 29.25 29.33 -1.48
N CYS A 34 28.14 29.20 -0.75
CA CYS A 34 28.10 28.48 0.53
C CYS A 34 28.24 26.96 0.39
N TYR A 35 28.11 26.41 -0.83
CA TYR A 35 28.09 24.96 -1.06
C TYR A 35 29.46 24.44 -1.48
N PRO A 36 29.89 23.26 -0.99
CA PRO A 36 31.19 22.66 -1.32
C PRO A 36 31.25 22.08 -2.74
N HIS A 37 30.22 22.30 -3.55
CA HIS A 37 30.08 21.81 -4.92
C HIS A 37 29.43 22.90 -5.79
N ALA A 38 29.57 22.79 -7.12
CA ALA A 38 28.93 23.72 -8.04
C ALA A 38 27.40 23.80 -7.80
N ALA A 39 26.91 25.00 -7.53
CA ALA A 39 25.51 25.29 -7.21
C ALA A 39 25.12 26.72 -7.63
N GLU A 40 25.08 26.98 -8.94
CA GLU A 40 24.88 28.34 -9.49
C GLU A 40 23.54 28.98 -9.10
N LYS A 41 22.47 28.18 -9.03
CA LYS A 41 21.13 28.63 -8.63
C LYS A 41 20.56 27.72 -7.55
N ILE A 42 20.16 28.33 -6.45
CA ILE A 42 19.50 27.65 -5.34
C ILE A 42 18.00 27.79 -5.49
N GLY A 43 17.29 26.68 -5.54
CA GLY A 43 15.83 26.65 -5.40
C GLY A 43 15.46 26.49 -3.93
N LEU A 44 14.39 27.12 -3.47
CA LEU A 44 13.86 26.93 -2.13
C LEU A 44 12.45 26.33 -2.23
N MET A 45 12.24 25.22 -1.53
CA MET A 45 10.91 24.67 -1.26
C MET A 45 10.65 24.71 0.23
N GLU A 46 9.46 25.14 0.63
CA GLU A 46 9.07 25.25 2.02
C GLU A 46 7.92 24.29 2.32
N THR A 47 8.05 23.51 3.39
CA THR A 47 6.98 22.66 3.94
C THR A 47 6.53 23.22 5.29
N HIS A 48 5.52 22.60 5.92
CA HIS A 48 5.07 23.00 7.26
C HIS A 48 6.16 22.89 8.33
N ILE A 49 7.13 21.98 8.16
CA ILE A 49 8.14 21.66 9.18
C ILE A 49 9.59 21.72 8.68
N SER A 50 9.83 22.08 7.43
CA SER A 50 11.18 22.12 6.85
C SER A 50 11.35 23.14 5.73
N TRP A 51 12.60 23.52 5.50
CA TRP A 51 13.11 24.20 4.31
C TRP A 51 13.90 23.19 3.49
N VAL A 52 13.75 23.18 2.17
CA VAL A 52 14.51 22.32 1.26
C VAL A 52 15.22 23.19 0.23
N LEU A 53 16.54 23.23 0.33
CA LEU A 53 17.43 23.97 -0.57
C LEU A 53 17.89 23.05 -1.69
N LEU A 54 17.56 23.39 -2.93
CA LEU A 54 17.90 22.64 -4.14
C LEU A 54 19.18 23.22 -4.77
N ALA A 55 20.32 22.59 -4.52
CA ALA A 55 21.64 23.08 -4.87
C ALA A 55 22.37 22.10 -5.80
N GLY A 56 22.45 22.41 -7.11
CA GLY A 56 23.12 21.54 -8.08
C GLY A 56 22.51 20.13 -8.10
N ARG A 57 23.30 19.10 -7.78
CA ARG A 57 22.85 17.69 -7.74
C ARG A 57 22.20 17.28 -6.40
N TYR A 58 22.23 18.16 -5.39
CA TYR A 58 21.85 17.85 -4.01
C TYR A 58 20.68 18.69 -3.53
N ALA A 59 19.92 18.13 -2.59
CA ALA A 59 18.91 18.84 -1.82
C ALA A 59 19.33 18.81 -0.35
N TYR A 60 19.16 19.92 0.36
CA TYR A 60 19.46 20.03 1.78
C TYR A 60 18.17 20.38 2.53
N LYS A 61 17.66 19.45 3.33
CA LYS A 61 16.44 19.63 4.14
C LYS A 61 16.83 20.06 5.55
N ILE A 62 16.45 21.28 5.90
CA ILE A 62 16.66 21.89 7.22
C ILE A 62 15.32 21.92 7.95
N LYS A 63 15.28 21.39 9.17
CA LYS A 63 14.05 21.35 9.98
C LYS A 63 13.75 22.73 10.56
N LYS A 64 12.48 23.13 10.56
CA LYS A 64 12.05 24.41 11.15
C LYS A 64 12.05 24.33 12.67
N ALA A 65 12.47 25.39 13.34
CA ALA A 65 12.43 25.53 14.79
C ALA A 65 10.99 25.80 15.24
N VAL A 66 10.17 24.75 15.30
CA VAL A 66 8.75 24.81 15.65
C VAL A 66 8.36 23.70 16.62
N ASN A 67 7.36 23.97 17.46
CA ASN A 67 6.64 22.95 18.22
C ASN A 67 5.16 22.97 17.79
N LEU A 68 4.67 21.84 17.28
CA LEU A 68 3.31 21.67 16.77
C LEU A 68 2.45 20.76 17.66
N GLY A 69 2.91 20.46 18.89
CA GLY A 69 2.24 19.58 19.85
C GLY A 69 2.40 18.09 19.57
N PHE A 70 2.43 17.68 18.30
CA PHE A 70 2.78 16.32 17.88
C PHE A 70 4.26 16.17 17.48
N LEU A 71 4.99 17.29 17.46
CA LEU A 71 6.37 17.37 17.02
C LEU A 71 7.07 18.57 17.69
N ASP A 72 8.29 18.36 18.16
CA ASP A 72 9.14 19.41 18.74
C ASP A 72 10.53 19.45 18.08
N PHE A 73 10.78 20.52 17.32
CA PHE A 73 12.04 20.84 16.65
C PHE A 73 12.66 22.14 17.19
N VAL A 74 12.25 22.63 18.37
CA VAL A 74 12.68 23.94 18.88
C VAL A 74 14.19 23.95 19.17
N SER A 75 14.70 22.92 19.85
CA SER A 75 16.13 22.83 20.16
C SER A 75 16.94 22.36 18.94
N LEU A 76 18.19 22.85 18.84
CA LEU A 76 19.13 22.39 17.82
C LEU A 76 19.42 20.88 17.96
N GLU A 77 19.50 20.37 19.19
CA GLU A 77 19.69 18.95 19.49
C GLU A 77 18.52 18.10 18.96
N SER A 78 17.27 18.53 19.17
CA SER A 78 16.10 17.86 18.61
C SER A 78 16.15 17.84 17.09
N ARG A 79 16.51 18.95 16.43
CA ARG A 79 16.65 18.97 14.97
C ARG A 79 17.74 18.04 14.48
N HIS A 80 18.89 17.99 15.15
CA HIS A 80 19.96 17.04 14.85
C HIS A 80 19.47 15.58 14.95
N PHE A 81 18.86 15.22 16.08
CA PHE A 81 18.31 13.89 16.32
C PHE A 81 17.33 13.47 15.22
N TYR A 82 16.39 14.33 14.85
CA TYR A 82 15.41 13.98 13.81
C TYR A 82 16.00 14.00 12.40
N CYS A 83 17.09 14.74 12.14
CA CYS A 83 17.83 14.62 10.88
C CYS A 83 18.45 13.22 10.76
N GLU A 84 19.04 12.71 11.85
CA GLU A 84 19.59 11.35 11.91
C GLU A 84 18.48 10.29 11.76
N GLU A 85 17.35 10.45 12.44
CA GLU A 85 16.20 9.54 12.29
C GLU A 85 15.66 9.53 10.85
N GLU A 86 15.56 10.69 10.19
CA GLU A 86 15.13 10.77 8.80
C GLU A 86 16.06 9.98 7.88
N VAL A 87 17.38 10.12 8.05
CA VAL A 87 18.37 9.35 7.30
C VAL A 87 18.28 7.85 7.61
N ARG A 88 18.20 7.47 8.89
CA ARG A 88 18.07 6.07 9.35
C ARG A 88 16.86 5.40 8.71
N LEU A 89 15.70 6.05 8.79
CA LEU A 89 14.42 5.49 8.34
C LEU A 89 14.36 5.39 6.82
N ASN A 90 14.79 6.44 6.11
CA ASN A 90 14.63 6.50 4.67
C ASN A 90 15.69 5.72 3.89
N ARG A 91 16.91 5.55 4.41
CA ARG A 91 17.93 4.71 3.74
C ARG A 91 17.51 3.25 3.57
N ARG A 92 16.53 2.77 4.33
CA ARG A 92 15.99 1.40 4.21
C ARG A 92 15.32 1.13 2.86
N LEU A 93 14.71 2.16 2.25
CA LEU A 93 14.01 2.08 0.96
C LEU A 93 14.62 3.00 -0.11
N ALA A 94 15.31 4.07 0.29
CA ALA A 94 15.90 5.06 -0.59
C ALA A 94 17.38 5.40 -0.26
N PRO A 95 18.28 4.41 -0.18
CA PRO A 95 19.69 4.64 0.20
C PRO A 95 20.44 5.53 -0.81
N LYS A 96 19.96 5.62 -2.06
CA LYS A 96 20.54 6.48 -3.09
C LYS A 96 20.05 7.94 -2.98
N ILE A 97 18.93 8.19 -2.29
CA ILE A 97 18.40 9.54 -2.08
C ILE A 97 19.00 10.13 -0.81
N TYR A 98 18.97 9.42 0.32
CA TYR A 98 19.39 9.96 1.63
C TYR A 98 20.87 9.68 1.91
N LEU A 99 21.70 10.73 1.89
CA LEU A 99 23.16 10.59 1.88
C LEU A 99 23.80 10.67 3.24
N ASP A 100 23.45 11.65 4.07
CA ASP A 100 23.94 11.85 5.44
C ASP A 100 23.30 13.10 6.07
N VAL A 101 23.57 13.32 7.35
CA VAL A 101 23.33 14.60 8.03
C VAL A 101 24.62 15.42 7.97
N VAL A 102 24.49 16.70 7.61
CA VAL A 102 25.62 17.63 7.54
C VAL A 102 25.43 18.76 8.55
N PRO A 103 26.45 19.09 9.37
CA PRO A 103 26.42 20.29 10.19
C PRO A 103 26.56 21.53 9.32
N ILE A 104 25.94 22.63 9.75
CA ILE A 104 26.12 23.96 9.18
C ILE A 104 26.71 24.81 10.31
N GLY A 105 27.97 25.21 10.16
CA GLY A 105 28.69 26.06 11.10
C GLY A 105 28.85 27.49 10.59
N GLY A 106 29.78 28.23 11.18
CA GLY A 106 30.05 29.63 10.83
C GLY A 106 29.10 30.60 11.51
N THR A 107 28.64 31.62 10.78
CA THR A 107 27.68 32.62 11.29
C THR A 107 26.38 32.57 10.48
N LEU A 108 25.31 33.20 10.98
CA LEU A 108 24.04 33.29 10.24
C LEU A 108 24.17 34.03 8.89
N GLN A 109 25.19 34.88 8.74
CA GLN A 109 25.46 35.65 7.52
C GLN A 109 26.41 34.92 6.57
N THR A 110 27.31 34.11 7.11
CA THR A 110 28.31 33.34 6.36
C THR A 110 28.28 31.89 6.83
N PRO A 111 27.20 31.14 6.51
CA PRO A 111 27.08 29.75 6.90
C PRO A 111 27.95 28.85 6.02
N GLU A 112 28.52 27.81 6.64
CA GLU A 112 29.40 26.85 5.95
C GLU A 112 28.99 25.41 6.26
N PHE A 113 28.76 24.61 5.23
CA PHE A 113 28.47 23.18 5.38
C PHE A 113 29.70 22.39 5.82
N GLY A 114 29.51 21.43 6.72
CA GLY A 114 30.55 20.54 7.22
C GLY A 114 31.41 21.13 8.35
N VAL A 115 31.09 22.35 8.82
CA VAL A 115 31.86 23.07 9.85
C VAL A 115 31.18 22.95 11.21
N GLN A 116 32.01 22.87 12.27
CA GLN A 116 31.61 22.88 13.68
C GLN A 116 32.19 24.12 14.39
N PRO A 117 31.58 24.62 15.48
CA PRO A 117 30.32 24.16 16.07
C PRO A 117 29.13 24.45 15.14
N ALA A 118 28.22 23.49 15.04
CA ALA A 118 27.03 23.62 14.22
C ALA A 118 26.08 24.67 14.82
N ILE A 119 25.62 25.58 13.99
CA ILE A 119 24.50 26.49 14.27
C ILE A 119 23.17 25.91 13.75
N GLU A 120 23.25 24.96 12.81
CA GLU A 120 22.10 24.20 12.28
C GLU A 120 22.56 22.86 11.68
N TYR A 121 21.62 21.95 11.43
CA TYR A 121 21.85 20.70 10.69
C TYR A 121 20.95 20.57 9.46
N ALA A 122 21.44 19.87 8.44
CA ALA A 122 20.65 19.53 7.26
C ALA A 122 20.76 18.05 6.91
N VAL A 123 19.67 17.46 6.44
CA VAL A 123 19.70 16.18 5.73
C VAL A 123 20.14 16.44 4.30
N ARG A 124 21.29 15.90 3.90
CA ARG A 124 21.80 15.98 2.53
C ARG A 124 21.24 14.82 1.70
N MET A 125 20.62 15.16 0.58
CA MET A 125 19.93 14.22 -0.30
C MET A 125 20.38 14.39 -1.75
N ARG A 126 20.27 13.35 -2.57
CA ARG A 126 20.32 13.48 -4.04
C ARG A 126 19.00 13.99 -4.55
N ARG A 127 19.05 15.00 -5.42
CA ARG A 127 17.86 15.50 -6.12
C ARG A 127 17.34 14.48 -7.10
N PHE A 128 16.02 14.46 -7.24
CA PHE A 128 15.30 13.78 -8.32
C PHE A 128 14.25 14.73 -8.90
N PRO A 129 13.79 14.50 -10.15
CA PRO A 129 12.71 15.30 -10.73
C PRO A 129 11.38 15.00 -10.02
N VAL A 130 10.73 16.03 -9.46
CA VAL A 130 9.38 15.94 -8.86
C VAL A 130 8.35 15.35 -9.84
N SER A 131 8.53 15.57 -11.14
CA SER A 131 7.68 14.97 -12.17
C SER A 131 7.73 13.43 -12.20
N ASN A 132 8.73 12.81 -11.58
CA ASN A 132 8.85 11.35 -11.47
C ASN A 132 8.17 10.77 -10.22
N GLU A 133 7.57 11.59 -9.34
CA GLU A 133 6.71 11.10 -8.26
C GLU A 133 5.50 10.34 -8.86
N LEU A 134 5.06 9.26 -8.21
CA LEU A 134 4.07 8.36 -8.81
C LEU A 134 2.70 9.03 -8.96
N ASP A 135 2.35 10.02 -8.13
CA ASP A 135 1.12 10.80 -8.30
C ASP A 135 1.18 11.68 -9.57
N LYS A 136 2.35 12.26 -9.88
CA LYS A 136 2.59 13.02 -11.12
C LYS A 136 2.69 12.15 -12.36
N LEU A 137 3.17 10.91 -12.22
CA LEU A 137 3.15 9.94 -13.30
C LEU A 137 1.73 9.41 -13.56
N ALA A 138 0.96 9.14 -12.51
CA ALA A 138 -0.45 8.76 -12.61
C ALA A 138 -1.26 9.85 -13.31
N ALA A 139 -1.10 11.13 -12.93
CA ALA A 139 -1.78 12.25 -13.57
C ALA A 139 -1.44 12.48 -15.06
N ARG A 140 -0.42 11.79 -15.59
CA ARG A 140 0.04 11.88 -16.99
C ARG A 140 -0.01 10.54 -17.72
N ASP A 141 -0.71 9.54 -17.15
CA ASP A 141 -0.83 8.19 -17.68
C ASP A 141 0.54 7.52 -17.97
N LYS A 142 1.52 7.78 -17.11
CA LYS A 142 2.89 7.22 -17.20
C LYS A 142 3.20 6.17 -16.14
N LEU A 143 2.28 5.92 -15.21
CA LEU A 143 2.41 4.87 -14.21
C LEU A 143 2.02 3.51 -14.84
N LEU A 144 2.98 2.58 -14.92
CA LEU A 144 2.79 1.32 -15.63
C LEU A 144 2.58 0.13 -14.68
N PRO A 145 1.91 -0.96 -15.13
CA PRO A 145 1.72 -2.17 -14.33
C PRO A 145 3.03 -2.73 -13.75
N ARG A 146 4.13 -2.70 -14.52
CA ARG A 146 5.44 -3.18 -14.06
C ARG A 146 6.03 -2.37 -12.91
N HIS A 147 5.73 -1.06 -12.85
CA HIS A 147 6.14 -0.21 -11.73
C HIS A 147 5.42 -0.68 -10.47
N ILE A 148 4.12 -0.99 -10.58
CA ILE A 148 3.31 -1.46 -9.47
C ILE A 148 3.77 -2.83 -8.97
N ASP A 149 4.10 -3.76 -9.87
CA ASP A 149 4.64 -5.07 -9.47
C ASP A 149 5.96 -4.92 -8.72
N SER A 150 6.86 -4.05 -9.23
CA SER A 150 8.14 -3.79 -8.60
C SER A 150 7.98 -3.16 -7.22
N LEU A 151 7.04 -2.22 -7.08
CA LEU A 151 6.71 -1.61 -5.79
C LEU A 151 6.17 -2.66 -4.81
N ALA A 152 5.19 -3.48 -5.22
CA ALA A 152 4.63 -4.53 -4.37
C ALA A 152 5.71 -5.51 -3.89
N ALA A 153 6.62 -5.93 -4.77
CA ALA A 153 7.72 -6.80 -4.43
C ALA A 153 8.71 -6.15 -3.45
N THR A 154 9.02 -4.86 -3.63
CA THR A 154 9.87 -4.09 -2.71
C THR A 154 9.24 -3.96 -1.33
N ILE A 155 7.95 -3.61 -1.25
CA ILE A 155 7.23 -3.45 0.02
C ILE A 155 7.04 -4.79 0.73
N ALA A 156 6.72 -5.86 -0.01
CA ALA A 156 6.64 -7.21 0.55
C ALA A 156 7.97 -7.64 1.20
N ARG A 157 9.10 -7.48 0.49
CA ARG A 157 10.43 -7.78 1.03
C ARG A 157 10.78 -6.88 2.21
N PHE A 158 10.46 -5.59 2.13
CA PHE A 158 10.70 -4.66 3.22
C PHE A 158 9.95 -5.08 4.48
N HIS A 159 8.64 -5.27 4.38
CA HIS A 159 7.80 -5.68 5.51
C HIS A 159 8.26 -6.99 6.12
N VAL A 160 8.46 -8.05 5.33
CA VAL A 160 8.84 -9.38 5.84
C VAL A 160 10.17 -9.36 6.61
N ASN A 161 11.11 -8.49 6.22
CA ASN A 161 12.42 -8.38 6.87
C ASN A 161 12.47 -7.40 8.05
N LEU A 162 11.41 -6.62 8.30
CA LEU A 162 11.34 -5.78 9.50
C LEU A 162 11.08 -6.63 10.74
N PRO A 163 11.72 -6.32 11.88
CA PRO A 163 11.36 -6.94 13.15
C PRO A 163 9.92 -6.56 13.55
N PRO A 164 9.18 -7.47 14.22
CA PRO A 164 7.91 -7.12 14.83
C PRO A 164 8.11 -6.14 15.98
N ALA A 165 7.07 -5.36 16.30
CA ALA A 165 7.01 -4.60 17.54
C ALA A 165 7.11 -5.53 18.76
N GLU A 166 7.64 -5.00 19.87
CA GLU A 166 7.67 -5.73 21.14
C GLU A 166 6.24 -6.10 21.57
N ILE A 167 6.07 -7.30 22.15
CA ILE A 167 4.75 -7.84 22.52
C ILE A 167 3.98 -6.90 23.47
N ASN A 168 4.68 -6.22 24.38
CA ASN A 168 4.08 -5.29 25.36
C ASN A 168 4.00 -3.84 24.85
N SER A 169 4.40 -3.60 23.60
CA SER A 169 4.27 -2.28 23.00
C SER A 169 2.80 -1.91 22.85
N THR A 170 2.49 -0.63 23.00
CA THR A 170 1.16 -0.10 22.68
C THR A 170 1.03 0.27 21.20
N PHE A 171 2.14 0.30 20.45
CA PHE A 171 2.13 0.67 19.04
C PHE A 171 1.28 -0.29 18.21
N GLY A 172 0.50 0.25 17.28
CA GLY A 172 -0.37 -0.56 16.42
C GLY A 172 -1.44 -1.38 17.16
N SER A 173 -1.60 -1.22 18.48
CA SER A 173 -2.69 -1.86 19.22
C SER A 173 -4.04 -1.36 18.73
N ALA A 174 -5.09 -2.17 18.90
CA ALA A 174 -6.46 -1.80 18.51
C ALA A 174 -6.88 -0.45 19.13
N ALA A 175 -6.57 -0.23 20.41
CA ALA A 175 -6.87 1.01 21.11
C ALA A 175 -6.10 2.22 20.56
N THR A 176 -4.82 2.05 20.21
CA THR A 176 -4.02 3.12 19.61
C THR A 176 -4.52 3.49 18.22
N ILE A 177 -4.88 2.50 17.40
CA ILE A 177 -5.49 2.71 16.08
C ILE A 177 -6.80 3.48 16.24
N HIS A 178 -7.68 3.05 17.14
CA HIS A 178 -8.97 3.69 17.40
C HIS A 178 -8.81 5.14 17.86
N SER A 179 -7.92 5.39 18.83
CA SER A 179 -7.60 6.75 19.29
C SER A 179 -7.08 7.64 18.15
N ALA A 180 -6.29 7.10 17.22
CA ALA A 180 -5.81 7.86 16.07
C ALA A 180 -6.95 8.22 15.11
N VAL A 181 -7.89 7.31 14.87
CA VAL A 181 -9.08 7.55 14.04
C VAL A 181 -9.97 8.64 14.66
N LEU A 182 -10.26 8.55 15.96
CA LEU A 182 -11.08 9.55 16.66
C LEU A 182 -10.49 10.96 16.56
N ARG A 183 -9.17 11.09 16.76
CA ARG A 183 -8.45 12.37 16.63
C ARG A 183 -8.54 12.96 15.22
N VAL A 184 -8.48 12.11 14.18
CA VAL A 184 -8.64 12.56 12.79
C VAL A 184 -10.04 13.13 12.56
N PHE A 185 -11.09 12.46 13.07
CA PHE A 185 -12.47 12.95 12.95
C PHE A 185 -12.71 14.22 13.76
N GLU A 186 -12.15 14.34 14.96
CA GLU A 186 -12.19 15.57 15.76
C GLU A 186 -11.59 16.76 14.99
N GLN A 187 -10.38 16.60 14.45
CA GLN A 187 -9.72 17.64 13.68
C GLN A 187 -10.49 17.99 12.39
N LEU A 188 -11.09 16.99 11.74
CA LEU A 188 -11.89 17.21 10.54
C LEU A 188 -13.15 18.04 10.84
N ARG A 189 -13.82 17.80 11.98
CA ARG A 189 -14.98 18.60 12.44
C ARG A 189 -14.61 20.06 12.72
N ILE A 190 -13.40 20.31 13.22
CA ILE A 190 -12.88 21.67 13.46
C ILE A 190 -12.59 22.35 12.12
N SER A 191 -11.98 21.61 11.17
CA SER A 191 -11.46 22.18 9.92
C SER A 191 -12.53 22.40 8.85
N LEU A 192 -13.62 21.63 8.86
CA LEU A 192 -14.71 21.76 7.89
C LEU A 192 -15.88 22.59 8.45
N GLY A 193 -16.13 23.75 7.83
CA GLY A 193 -17.32 24.57 8.07
C GLY A 193 -18.53 24.14 7.23
N GLY A 194 -19.75 24.43 7.71
CA GLY A 194 -20.99 24.18 6.97
C GLY A 194 -21.73 22.89 7.36
N ARG A 195 -23.07 22.95 7.35
CA ARG A 195 -23.95 21.87 7.84
C ARG A 195 -23.76 20.54 7.10
N GLN A 196 -23.65 20.58 5.78
CA GLN A 196 -23.49 19.39 4.93
C GLN A 196 -22.26 18.55 5.28
N TYR A 197 -21.13 19.21 5.59
CA TYR A 197 -19.89 18.51 5.92
C TYR A 197 -19.95 17.92 7.33
N LYS A 198 -20.63 18.57 8.27
CA LYS A 198 -20.83 18.03 9.62
C LYS A 198 -21.62 16.73 9.60
N GLU A 199 -22.69 16.66 8.80
CA GLU A 199 -23.52 15.44 8.65
C GLU A 199 -22.71 14.31 8.01
N LEU A 200 -22.01 14.56 6.90
CA LEU A 200 -21.14 13.58 6.24
C LEU A 200 -20.06 13.02 7.18
N VAL A 201 -19.36 13.91 7.89
CA VAL A 201 -18.30 13.53 8.83
C VAL A 201 -18.85 12.69 9.98
N ALA A 202 -20.04 13.03 10.50
CA ALA A 202 -20.69 12.25 11.55
C ALA A 202 -21.09 10.84 11.07
N THR A 203 -21.64 10.72 9.86
CA THR A 203 -21.99 9.42 9.26
C THR A 203 -20.77 8.54 9.05
N LEU A 204 -19.67 9.12 8.54
CA LEU A 204 -18.40 8.43 8.34
C LEU A 204 -17.75 7.98 9.64
N ASP A 205 -17.79 8.82 10.68
CA ASP A 205 -17.26 8.48 12.00
C ASP A 205 -18.03 7.27 12.58
N GLN A 206 -19.37 7.32 12.54
CA GLN A 206 -20.20 6.20 12.99
C GLN A 206 -19.97 4.91 12.17
N ALA A 207 -19.76 5.01 10.86
CA ALA A 207 -19.44 3.86 10.02
C ALA A 207 -18.05 3.28 10.36
N SER A 208 -17.08 4.14 10.61
CA SER A 208 -15.72 3.75 11.03
C SER A 208 -15.74 3.07 12.40
N GLU A 209 -16.54 3.57 13.33
CA GLU A 209 -16.74 2.99 14.66
C GLU A 209 -17.34 1.58 14.58
N ARG A 210 -18.40 1.39 13.77
CA ARG A 210 -19.01 0.08 13.57
C ARG A 210 -18.03 -0.94 13.01
N GLU A 211 -17.24 -0.54 12.00
CA GLU A 211 -16.22 -1.42 11.41
C GLU A 211 -15.11 -1.71 12.44
N TYR A 212 -14.66 -0.72 13.21
CA TYR A 212 -13.68 -0.93 14.28
C TYR A 212 -14.16 -1.97 15.30
N VAL A 213 -15.37 -1.82 15.83
CA VAL A 213 -15.95 -2.76 16.81
C VAL A 213 -16.04 -4.16 16.23
N GLN A 214 -16.50 -4.31 14.98
CA GLN A 214 -16.58 -5.61 14.31
C GLN A 214 -15.20 -6.26 14.09
N ARG A 215 -14.16 -5.43 13.92
CA ARG A 215 -12.80 -5.88 13.56
C ARG A 215 -11.81 -5.87 14.72
N LYS A 216 -12.19 -5.43 15.91
CA LYS A 216 -11.32 -5.32 17.10
C LYS A 216 -10.41 -6.54 17.30
N ALA A 217 -11.00 -7.74 17.34
CA ALA A 217 -10.27 -8.99 17.53
C ALA A 217 -9.27 -9.32 16.40
N HIS A 218 -9.46 -8.77 15.20
CA HIS A 218 -8.50 -8.93 14.10
C HIS A 218 -7.28 -8.03 14.28
N PHE A 219 -7.47 -6.79 14.77
CA PHE A 219 -6.33 -5.91 15.12
C PHE A 219 -5.47 -6.53 16.22
N GLU A 220 -6.11 -7.04 17.28
CA GLU A 220 -5.42 -7.67 18.41
C GLU A 220 -4.63 -8.91 17.97
N ARG A 221 -5.26 -9.82 17.21
CA ARG A 221 -4.57 -11.00 16.65
C ARG A 221 -3.37 -10.63 15.77
N ARG A 222 -3.47 -9.56 14.99
CA ARG A 222 -2.36 -9.12 14.13
C ARG A 222 -1.21 -8.52 14.93
N HIS A 223 -1.52 -7.76 15.98
CA HIS A 223 -0.53 -7.28 16.93
C HIS A 223 0.23 -8.46 17.57
N GLU A 224 -0.49 -9.44 18.11
CA GLU A 224 0.08 -10.67 18.72
C GLU A 224 0.93 -11.49 17.74
N GLN A 225 0.55 -11.51 16.46
CA GLN A 225 1.25 -12.26 15.41
C GLN A 225 2.43 -11.49 14.78
N GLY A 226 2.78 -10.31 15.29
CA GLY A 226 3.95 -9.56 14.83
C GLY A 226 3.75 -8.86 13.46
N PHE A 227 2.53 -8.49 13.12
CA PHE A 227 2.23 -7.70 11.92
C PHE A 227 2.38 -6.19 12.12
N VAL A 228 2.55 -5.73 13.36
CA VAL A 228 2.94 -4.35 13.65
C VAL A 228 4.46 -4.25 13.55
N ARG A 229 4.95 -3.36 12.68
CA ARG A 229 6.38 -3.20 12.36
C ARG A 229 6.72 -1.71 12.18
N GLU A 230 8.01 -1.35 12.24
CA GLU A 230 8.47 0.03 11.97
C GLU A 230 8.46 0.30 10.46
N CYS A 231 7.28 0.49 9.89
CA CYS A 231 7.02 0.69 8.47
C CYS A 231 7.51 2.09 7.98
N HIS A 232 7.11 2.50 6.78
CA HIS A 232 7.33 3.87 6.26
C HIS A 232 6.41 4.90 6.94
N GLY A 233 5.15 4.52 7.22
CA GLY A 233 4.15 5.32 7.93
C GLY A 233 3.33 6.30 7.06
N ASP A 234 3.82 6.60 5.85
CA ASP A 234 3.22 7.57 4.91
C ASP A 234 3.40 7.17 3.43
N LEU A 235 3.16 5.90 3.12
CA LEU A 235 3.41 5.29 1.81
C LEU A 235 2.30 5.60 0.76
N HIS A 236 2.09 6.88 0.46
CA HIS A 236 1.20 7.34 -0.61
C HIS A 236 1.98 7.65 -1.90
N LEU A 237 1.30 7.81 -3.05
CA LEU A 237 1.97 7.93 -4.36
C LEU A 237 2.91 9.15 -4.47
N GLY A 238 2.56 10.26 -3.81
CA GLY A 238 3.45 11.44 -3.72
C GLY A 238 4.76 11.21 -2.95
N ASN A 239 4.86 10.14 -2.14
CA ASN A 239 6.06 9.76 -1.39
C ASN A 239 6.76 8.54 -2.02
N ILE A 240 6.53 8.33 -3.32
CA ILE A 240 7.19 7.28 -4.11
C ILE A 240 7.65 7.91 -5.41
N VAL A 241 8.95 7.83 -5.70
CA VAL A 241 9.55 8.38 -6.93
C VAL A 241 10.10 7.29 -7.82
N LEU A 242 9.95 7.43 -9.13
CA LEU A 242 10.56 6.53 -10.11
C LEU A 242 12.01 6.95 -10.42
N ILE A 243 12.98 6.13 -9.99
CA ILE A 243 14.42 6.33 -10.25
C ILE A 243 14.93 5.16 -11.10
N GLY A 244 15.27 5.42 -12.37
CA GLY A 244 15.77 4.37 -13.27
C GLY A 244 14.79 3.20 -13.43
N ASP A 245 13.50 3.51 -13.63
CA ASP A 245 12.38 2.55 -13.68
C ASP A 245 12.08 1.82 -12.36
N GLN A 246 12.72 2.18 -11.25
CA GLN A 246 12.48 1.61 -9.92
C GLN A 246 11.67 2.56 -9.02
N PRO A 247 10.46 2.18 -8.61
CA PRO A 247 9.70 2.92 -7.60
C PRO A 247 10.46 2.89 -6.27
N THR A 248 10.74 4.07 -5.74
CA THR A 248 11.57 4.28 -4.56
C THR A 248 10.76 5.09 -3.55
N PRO A 249 10.23 4.47 -2.49
CA PRO A 249 9.60 5.19 -1.38
C PRO A 249 10.57 6.12 -0.67
N PHE A 250 10.15 7.34 -0.36
CA PHE A 250 10.94 8.36 0.33
C PHE A 250 10.05 9.20 1.27
N ASP A 251 10.65 9.96 2.18
CA ASP A 251 9.99 10.80 3.17
C ASP A 251 9.15 10.00 4.21
N ALA A 252 9.72 8.90 4.72
CA ALA A 252 9.18 8.17 5.87
C ALA A 252 9.12 9.05 7.13
N ILE A 253 8.04 8.91 7.91
CA ILE A 253 7.77 9.77 9.09
C ILE A 253 8.79 9.50 10.20
N GLU A 254 9.66 10.47 10.45
CA GLU A 254 10.70 10.43 11.48
C GLU A 254 10.21 10.89 12.87
N PHE A 255 9.23 11.79 12.90
CA PHE A 255 8.94 12.57 14.10
C PHE A 255 7.98 11.93 15.11
N ASP A 256 7.13 10.98 14.69
CA ASP A 256 6.22 10.30 15.61
C ASP A 256 6.25 8.78 15.35
N PRO A 257 6.89 8.00 16.24
CA PRO A 257 6.94 6.54 16.13
C PRO A 257 5.56 5.90 15.99
N ARG A 258 4.50 6.47 16.57
CA ARG A 258 3.13 5.92 16.51
C ARG A 258 2.55 5.93 15.09
N LEU A 259 3.10 6.76 14.20
CA LEU A 259 2.65 6.85 12.81
C LEU A 259 3.37 5.86 11.88
N ARG A 260 4.52 5.30 12.32
CA ARG A 260 5.31 4.32 11.56
C ARG A 260 5.35 2.93 12.17
N TRP A 261 5.17 2.78 13.48
CA TRP A 261 4.94 1.49 14.11
C TRP A 261 3.47 1.10 13.97
N ILE A 262 3.17 0.54 12.80
CA ILE A 262 1.81 0.28 12.35
C ILE A 262 1.70 -1.15 11.81
N ASP A 263 0.47 -1.62 11.70
CA ASP A 263 0.17 -2.84 10.95
C ASP A 263 0.64 -2.70 9.49
N VAL A 264 1.35 -3.69 8.97
CA VAL A 264 1.80 -3.71 7.56
C VAL A 264 0.65 -3.57 6.55
N MET A 265 -0.56 -4.04 6.89
CA MET A 265 -1.75 -3.87 6.06
C MET A 265 -2.26 -2.42 6.08
N SER A 266 -2.00 -1.66 7.14
CA SER A 266 -2.28 -0.21 7.19
C SER A 266 -1.36 0.58 6.27
N GLU A 267 -0.10 0.16 6.13
CA GLU A 267 0.84 0.72 5.15
C GLU A 267 0.40 0.40 3.71
N VAL A 268 0.14 -0.87 3.42
CA VAL A 268 -0.37 -1.32 2.09
C VAL A 268 -1.66 -0.59 1.71
N ALA A 269 -2.58 -0.45 2.66
CA ALA A 269 -3.83 0.26 2.44
C ALA A 269 -3.63 1.73 2.02
N PHE A 270 -2.53 2.37 2.43
CA PHE A 270 -2.26 3.76 2.05
C PHE A 270 -2.00 3.87 0.54
N THR A 271 -1.15 3.01 -0.02
CA THR A 271 -0.90 2.97 -1.46
C THR A 271 -2.15 2.57 -2.24
N VAL A 272 -2.89 1.57 -1.77
CA VAL A 272 -4.17 1.14 -2.39
C VAL A 272 -5.17 2.30 -2.41
N MET A 273 -5.34 2.98 -1.29
CA MET A 273 -6.24 4.13 -1.14
C MET A 273 -5.89 5.23 -2.14
N ASP A 274 -4.61 5.57 -2.28
CA ASP A 274 -4.19 6.67 -3.14
C ASP A 274 -4.34 6.32 -4.64
N LEU A 275 -4.08 5.05 -5.04
CA LEU A 275 -4.39 4.55 -6.39
C LEU A 275 -5.90 4.59 -6.70
N LEU A 276 -6.75 4.24 -5.73
CA LEU A 276 -8.21 4.37 -5.87
C LEU A 276 -8.66 5.84 -5.95
N HIS A 277 -8.00 6.74 -5.22
CA HIS A 277 -8.27 8.17 -5.26
C HIS A 277 -8.00 8.74 -6.65
N VAL A 278 -6.84 8.42 -7.24
CA VAL A 278 -6.46 8.83 -8.61
C VAL A 278 -7.11 8.02 -9.73
N LYS A 279 -8.13 7.20 -9.39
CA LYS A 279 -8.97 6.45 -10.35
C LYS A 279 -8.24 5.35 -11.14
N LEU A 280 -7.26 4.70 -10.52
CA LEU A 280 -6.53 3.56 -11.08
C LEU A 280 -6.79 2.27 -10.26
N PRO A 281 -8.05 1.78 -10.17
CA PRO A 281 -8.38 0.58 -9.39
C PRO A 281 -7.68 -0.69 -9.88
N GLU A 282 -7.40 -0.80 -11.19
CA GLU A 282 -6.66 -1.91 -11.76
C GLU A 282 -5.24 -2.00 -11.18
N LEU A 283 -4.56 -0.85 -11.06
CA LEU A 283 -3.24 -0.79 -10.44
C LEU A 283 -3.31 -1.00 -8.92
N ALA A 284 -4.35 -0.51 -8.26
CA ALA A 284 -4.55 -0.72 -6.83
C ALA A 284 -4.65 -2.22 -6.48
N TYR A 285 -5.46 -2.96 -7.23
CA TYR A 285 -5.65 -4.40 -7.00
C TYR A 285 -4.52 -5.25 -7.56
N ARG A 286 -3.78 -4.77 -8.56
CA ARG A 286 -2.50 -5.36 -8.96
C ARG A 286 -1.46 -5.27 -7.84
N PHE A 287 -1.28 -4.09 -7.25
CA PHE A 287 -0.38 -3.87 -6.11
C PHE A 287 -0.72 -4.80 -4.94
N LEU A 288 -1.99 -4.79 -4.52
CA LEU A 288 -2.48 -5.56 -3.39
C LEU A 288 -2.26 -7.06 -3.60
N ASN A 289 -2.68 -7.60 -4.74
CA ASN A 289 -2.55 -9.03 -5.01
C ASN A 289 -1.08 -9.47 -5.12
N ALA A 290 -0.22 -8.67 -5.76
CA ALA A 290 1.21 -8.96 -5.81
C ALA A 290 1.85 -8.98 -4.40
N TYR A 291 1.43 -8.07 -3.52
CA TYR A 291 1.85 -8.07 -2.11
C TYR A 291 1.36 -9.32 -1.36
N LEU A 292 0.09 -9.70 -1.51
CA LEU A 292 -0.50 -10.87 -0.85
C LEU A 292 0.14 -12.17 -1.33
N GLU A 293 0.38 -12.32 -2.64
CA GLU A 293 1.03 -13.49 -3.22
C GLU A 293 2.48 -13.64 -2.72
N ALA A 294 3.19 -12.52 -2.56
CA ALA A 294 4.54 -12.54 -2.02
C ALA A 294 4.57 -12.88 -0.52
N THR A 295 3.70 -12.26 0.29
CA THR A 295 3.75 -12.35 1.76
C THR A 295 2.90 -13.48 2.35
N GLY A 296 1.80 -13.85 1.71
CA GLY A 296 0.78 -14.75 2.25
C GLY A 296 -0.18 -14.08 3.23
N ASP A 297 -0.14 -12.75 3.38
CA ASP A 297 -0.90 -12.00 4.38
C ASP A 297 -2.39 -11.78 3.99
N TYR A 298 -3.07 -12.85 3.56
CA TYR A 298 -4.51 -12.81 3.28
C TYR A 298 -5.34 -12.46 4.52
N ARG A 299 -4.82 -12.76 5.71
CA ARG A 299 -5.45 -12.45 7.01
C ARG A 299 -5.50 -10.95 7.34
N GLY A 300 -4.79 -10.11 6.58
CA GLY A 300 -4.94 -8.65 6.68
C GLY A 300 -6.19 -8.11 5.96
N ILE A 301 -6.75 -8.84 4.98
CA ILE A 301 -7.89 -8.38 4.17
C ILE A 301 -9.14 -8.01 4.97
N PRO A 302 -9.53 -8.73 6.05
CA PRO A 302 -10.62 -8.29 6.92
C PRO A 302 -10.49 -6.85 7.44
N LEU A 303 -9.27 -6.29 7.52
CA LEU A 303 -9.00 -4.93 7.97
C LEU A 303 -8.81 -3.91 6.84
N LEU A 304 -8.67 -4.37 5.60
CA LEU A 304 -8.27 -3.53 4.47
C LEU A 304 -9.24 -2.34 4.26
N ARG A 305 -10.55 -2.60 4.29
CA ARG A 305 -11.57 -1.55 4.08
C ARG A 305 -11.50 -0.47 5.15
N PHE A 306 -11.27 -0.87 6.40
CA PHE A 306 -11.12 0.04 7.53
C PHE A 306 -9.87 0.89 7.34
N TYR A 307 -8.73 0.29 7.00
CA TYR A 307 -7.50 1.04 6.79
C TYR A 307 -7.56 1.96 5.57
N ILE A 308 -8.17 1.56 4.46
CA ILE A 308 -8.38 2.44 3.30
C ILE A 308 -9.22 3.65 3.71
N ALA A 309 -10.34 3.42 4.42
CA ALA A 309 -11.20 4.50 4.89
C ALA A 309 -10.47 5.43 5.87
N TYR A 310 -9.74 4.87 6.83
CA TYR A 310 -8.92 5.64 7.77
C TYR A 310 -7.88 6.51 7.04
N ARG A 311 -7.10 5.94 6.12
CA ARG A 311 -6.09 6.69 5.36
C ARG A 311 -6.72 7.75 4.46
N ALA A 312 -7.86 7.47 3.85
CA ALA A 312 -8.62 8.46 3.09
C ALA A 312 -9.06 9.62 4.01
N THR A 313 -9.59 9.34 5.20
CA THR A 313 -9.98 10.39 6.15
C THR A 313 -8.78 11.21 6.65
N VAL A 314 -7.60 10.59 6.86
CA VAL A 314 -6.35 11.32 7.15
C VAL A 314 -6.03 12.31 6.02
N ARG A 315 -6.10 11.88 4.76
CA ARG A 315 -5.84 12.76 3.60
C ARG A 315 -6.90 13.83 3.42
N ALA A 316 -8.15 13.53 3.76
CA ALA A 316 -9.23 14.52 3.81
C ALA A 316 -8.94 15.59 4.88
N MET A 317 -8.55 15.18 6.08
CA MET A 317 -8.18 16.08 7.18
C MET A 317 -7.02 17.00 6.79
N VAL A 318 -5.94 16.46 6.20
CA VAL A 318 -4.81 17.26 5.72
C VAL A 318 -5.26 18.27 4.66
N SER A 319 -6.13 17.85 3.73
CA SER A 319 -6.67 18.73 2.69
C SER A 319 -7.58 19.84 3.27
N ALA A 320 -8.37 19.53 4.31
CA ALA A 320 -9.20 20.49 5.02
C ALA A 320 -8.36 21.53 5.77
N ILE A 321 -7.32 21.09 6.49
CA ILE A 321 -6.36 21.98 7.16
C ILE A 321 -5.72 22.92 6.15
N ARG A 322 -5.27 22.39 5.01
CA ARG A 322 -4.71 23.19 3.91
C ARG A 322 -5.72 24.22 3.43
N ALA A 323 -6.96 23.83 3.14
CA ALA A 323 -8.00 24.76 2.67
C ALA A 323 -8.29 25.92 3.66
N GLY A 324 -8.11 25.71 4.97
CA GLY A 324 -8.26 26.72 6.00
C GLY A 324 -7.13 27.77 6.08
N GLN A 325 -6.01 27.56 5.37
CA GLN A 325 -4.88 28.50 5.40
C GLN A 325 -5.24 29.84 4.71
N THR A 326 -4.93 30.95 5.38
CA THR A 326 -5.25 32.31 4.91
C THR A 326 -4.43 32.74 3.71
N ASN A 327 -3.25 32.16 3.52
CA ASN A 327 -2.27 32.61 2.51
C ASN A 327 -2.39 31.85 1.18
N LEU A 328 -3.41 30.99 1.01
CA LEU A 328 -3.63 30.27 -0.24
C LEU A 328 -4.38 31.13 -1.25
N SER A 329 -3.96 31.02 -2.52
CA SER A 329 -4.73 31.55 -3.64
C SER A 329 -6.11 30.86 -3.73
N THR A 330 -7.09 31.56 -4.29
CA THR A 330 -8.44 31.01 -4.49
C THR A 330 -8.43 29.66 -5.22
N PRO A 331 -7.69 29.48 -6.33
CA PRO A 331 -7.61 28.17 -7.00
C PRO A 331 -7.04 27.06 -6.12
N ALA A 332 -5.96 27.35 -5.36
CA ALA A 332 -5.35 26.36 -4.48
C ALA A 332 -6.28 25.97 -3.31
N ARG A 333 -7.08 26.91 -2.82
CA ARG A 333 -8.11 26.65 -1.81
C ARG A 333 -9.22 25.76 -2.38
N THR A 334 -9.75 26.08 -3.55
CA THR A 334 -10.78 25.26 -4.22
C THR A 334 -10.28 23.84 -4.45
N GLU A 335 -9.06 23.69 -4.96
CA GLU A 335 -8.46 22.37 -5.16
C GLU A 335 -8.35 21.58 -3.85
N ALA A 336 -7.92 22.21 -2.75
CA ALA A 336 -7.82 21.55 -1.45
C ALA A 336 -9.19 21.08 -0.92
N VAL A 337 -10.25 21.88 -1.10
CA VAL A 337 -11.63 21.51 -0.74
C VAL A 337 -12.11 20.33 -1.59
N GLU A 338 -11.88 20.35 -2.90
CA GLU A 338 -12.26 19.26 -3.80
C GLU A 338 -11.54 17.96 -3.46
N ARG A 339 -10.22 18.02 -3.19
CA ARG A 339 -9.45 16.87 -2.71
C ARG A 339 -10.02 16.31 -1.41
N CYS A 340 -10.33 17.17 -0.44
CA CYS A 340 -10.98 16.76 0.81
C CYS A 340 -12.28 15.99 0.53
N ARG A 341 -13.16 16.54 -0.30
CA ARG A 341 -14.43 15.89 -0.67
C ARG A 341 -14.21 14.53 -1.33
N ASN A 342 -13.26 14.45 -2.26
CA ASN A 342 -12.96 13.22 -2.99
C ASN A 342 -12.42 12.10 -2.07
N PHE A 343 -11.62 12.45 -1.05
CA PHE A 343 -11.17 11.49 -0.05
C PHE A 343 -12.31 11.02 0.87
N LEU A 344 -13.20 11.91 1.32
CA LEU A 344 -14.36 11.51 2.13
C LEU A 344 -15.31 10.59 1.35
N ALA A 345 -15.56 10.89 0.07
CA ALA A 345 -16.35 10.03 -0.80
C ALA A 345 -15.70 8.65 -1.03
N LEU A 346 -14.37 8.60 -1.10
CA LEU A 346 -13.64 7.33 -1.17
C LEU A 346 -13.81 6.51 0.12
N ALA A 347 -13.64 7.15 1.28
CA ALA A 347 -13.84 6.49 2.58
C ALA A 347 -15.25 5.90 2.71
N GLU A 348 -16.27 6.68 2.34
CA GLU A 348 -17.67 6.26 2.36
C GLU A 348 -17.91 5.05 1.44
N LYS A 349 -17.44 5.15 0.19
CA LYS A 349 -17.56 4.07 -0.79
C LYS A 349 -16.90 2.79 -0.29
N CYS A 350 -15.71 2.87 0.31
CA CYS A 350 -14.98 1.71 0.81
C CYS A 350 -15.66 1.05 2.00
N LEU A 351 -16.22 1.82 2.94
CA LEU A 351 -16.97 1.27 4.08
C LEU A 351 -18.31 0.66 3.65
N ALA A 352 -18.94 1.18 2.59
CA ALA A 352 -20.18 0.64 2.05
C ALA A 352 -20.00 -0.59 1.13
N GLN A 353 -18.77 -0.86 0.66
CA GLN A 353 -18.51 -1.90 -0.32
C GLN A 353 -18.45 -3.29 0.35
N HIS A 354 -19.50 -4.07 0.14
CA HIS A 354 -19.56 -5.49 0.51
C HIS A 354 -20.16 -6.29 -0.65
N ARG A 355 -19.30 -6.92 -1.47
CA ARG A 355 -19.72 -7.61 -2.69
C ARG A 355 -18.93 -8.91 -2.86
N PRO A 356 -19.01 -9.85 -1.91
CA PRO A 356 -18.32 -11.12 -2.04
C PRO A 356 -18.87 -11.91 -3.21
N ALA A 357 -17.98 -12.61 -3.91
CA ALA A 357 -18.29 -13.50 -5.02
C ALA A 357 -17.13 -14.48 -5.16
N LEU A 358 -17.41 -15.72 -5.55
CA LEU A 358 -16.40 -16.74 -5.77
C LEU A 358 -16.29 -17.07 -7.25
N ILE A 359 -15.08 -16.90 -7.79
CA ILE A 359 -14.74 -17.31 -9.15
C ILE A 359 -13.67 -18.38 -9.03
N ILE A 360 -13.90 -19.54 -9.64
CA ILE A 360 -12.84 -20.54 -9.84
C ILE A 360 -12.43 -20.55 -11.30
N THR A 361 -11.14 -20.67 -11.58
CA THR A 361 -10.67 -20.94 -12.93
C THR A 361 -10.83 -22.42 -13.25
N HIS A 362 -11.00 -22.78 -14.52
CA HIS A 362 -11.05 -24.15 -14.98
C HIS A 362 -10.26 -24.25 -16.28
N GLY A 363 -9.35 -25.21 -16.38
CA GLY A 363 -8.64 -25.51 -17.63
C GLY A 363 -7.20 -25.95 -17.47
N LEU A 364 -6.63 -26.46 -18.57
CA LEU A 364 -5.29 -27.05 -18.60
C LEU A 364 -4.17 -26.00 -18.42
N PRO A 365 -2.96 -26.41 -17.99
CA PRO A 365 -1.79 -25.55 -18.07
C PRO A 365 -1.60 -25.03 -19.51
N GLY A 366 -1.34 -23.72 -19.67
CA GLY A 366 -1.25 -23.09 -21.00
C GLY A 366 -2.54 -22.45 -21.53
N SER A 367 -3.70 -22.73 -20.93
CA SER A 367 -4.98 -22.17 -21.42
C SER A 367 -5.16 -20.67 -21.12
N GLY A 368 -4.31 -20.09 -20.27
CA GLY A 368 -4.35 -18.68 -19.91
C GLY A 368 -5.13 -18.35 -18.63
N LYS A 369 -5.37 -19.33 -17.75
CA LYS A 369 -6.00 -19.11 -16.43
C LYS A 369 -5.41 -17.95 -15.66
N THR A 370 -4.09 -17.92 -15.50
CA THR A 370 -3.40 -16.85 -14.75
C THR A 370 -3.51 -15.50 -15.45
N PHE A 371 -3.54 -15.47 -16.78
CA PHE A 371 -3.78 -14.24 -17.54
C PHE A 371 -5.21 -13.72 -17.35
N PHE A 372 -6.22 -14.61 -17.45
CA PHE A 372 -7.60 -14.29 -17.10
C PHE A 372 -7.70 -13.78 -15.66
N ALA A 373 -7.15 -14.51 -14.70
CA ALA A 373 -7.23 -14.18 -13.28
C ALA A 373 -6.59 -12.81 -12.99
N GLN A 374 -5.49 -12.47 -13.67
CA GLN A 374 -4.87 -11.14 -13.59
C GLN A 374 -5.80 -10.03 -14.13
N LYS A 375 -6.51 -10.27 -15.24
CA LYS A 375 -7.46 -9.30 -15.77
C LYS A 375 -8.73 -9.20 -14.93
N ALA A 376 -9.20 -10.33 -14.42
CA ALA A 376 -10.36 -10.41 -13.55
C ALA A 376 -10.13 -9.69 -12.23
N LEU A 377 -8.96 -9.85 -11.57
CA LEU A 377 -8.67 -9.15 -10.32
C LEU A 377 -8.58 -7.63 -10.53
N GLU A 378 -7.98 -7.19 -11.63
CA GLU A 378 -7.84 -5.78 -12.01
C GLU A 378 -9.21 -5.13 -12.25
N ARG A 379 -10.09 -5.82 -13.00
CA ARG A 379 -11.43 -5.33 -13.36
C ARG A 379 -12.43 -5.39 -12.20
N LEU A 380 -12.43 -6.51 -11.47
CA LEU A 380 -13.45 -6.82 -10.47
C LEU A 380 -13.08 -6.41 -9.05
N GLN A 381 -11.87 -5.86 -8.86
CA GLN A 381 -11.36 -5.51 -7.54
C GLN A 381 -11.33 -6.74 -6.62
N ALA A 382 -10.87 -7.87 -7.18
CA ALA A 382 -10.91 -9.17 -6.52
C ALA A 382 -9.56 -9.51 -5.88
N ILE A 383 -9.59 -10.44 -4.93
CA ILE A 383 -8.41 -11.07 -4.35
C ILE A 383 -8.21 -12.43 -5.01
N ARG A 384 -7.03 -12.65 -5.59
CA ARG A 384 -6.63 -13.90 -6.22
C ARG A 384 -5.87 -14.76 -5.22
N ILE A 385 -6.22 -16.04 -5.15
CA ILE A 385 -5.45 -17.08 -4.48
C ILE A 385 -4.92 -18.01 -5.56
N ARG A 386 -3.60 -18.16 -5.67
CA ARG A 386 -2.97 -19.03 -6.69
C ARG A 386 -2.56 -20.37 -6.09
N ALA A 387 -3.02 -21.46 -6.69
CA ALA A 387 -2.67 -22.81 -6.25
C ALA A 387 -1.16 -23.06 -6.23
N ASP A 388 -0.44 -22.65 -7.28
CA ASP A 388 1.01 -22.90 -7.37
C ASP A 388 1.80 -22.12 -6.31
N VAL A 389 1.35 -20.90 -5.95
CA VAL A 389 1.98 -20.08 -4.89
C VAL A 389 1.72 -20.69 -3.52
N GLU A 390 0.46 -21.02 -3.21
CA GLU A 390 0.12 -21.58 -1.90
C GLU A 390 0.65 -23.01 -1.73
N ARG A 391 0.75 -23.78 -2.81
CA ARG A 391 1.44 -25.08 -2.80
C ARG A 391 2.89 -24.89 -2.38
N LYS A 392 3.66 -24.02 -3.05
CA LYS A 392 5.06 -23.74 -2.66
C LYS A 392 5.17 -23.28 -1.21
N ARG A 393 4.29 -22.39 -0.78
CA ARG A 393 4.23 -21.89 0.60
C ARG A 393 4.02 -23.00 1.64
N LEU A 394 3.13 -23.96 1.37
CA LEU A 394 2.89 -25.12 2.26
C LEU A 394 4.14 -25.99 2.46
N PHE A 395 5.06 -25.97 1.50
CA PHE A 395 6.32 -26.72 1.56
C PHE A 395 7.54 -25.82 1.85
N GLY A 396 7.33 -24.60 2.36
CA GLY A 396 8.42 -23.69 2.76
C GLY A 396 9.22 -23.09 1.61
N LEU A 397 8.71 -23.17 0.37
CA LEU A 397 9.32 -22.60 -0.82
C LEU A 397 8.83 -21.18 -1.07
N SER A 398 9.70 -20.32 -1.61
CA SER A 398 9.28 -19.02 -2.11
C SER A 398 8.41 -19.18 -3.37
N PRO A 399 7.54 -18.21 -3.72
CA PRO A 399 6.61 -18.35 -4.85
C PRO A 399 7.27 -18.68 -6.20
N LEU A 400 8.52 -18.25 -6.41
CA LEU A 400 9.27 -18.46 -7.65
C LEU A 400 10.37 -19.51 -7.53
N ALA A 401 10.56 -20.14 -6.36
CA ALA A 401 11.56 -21.20 -6.20
C ALA A 401 11.18 -22.44 -7.02
N ASP A 402 12.17 -23.09 -7.63
CA ASP A 402 11.98 -24.37 -8.32
C ASP A 402 11.78 -25.49 -7.29
N SER A 403 10.68 -26.24 -7.41
CA SER A 403 10.38 -27.34 -6.51
C SER A 403 10.93 -28.70 -6.95
N ARG A 404 11.51 -28.82 -8.16
CA ARG A 404 11.99 -30.10 -8.71
C ARG A 404 13.11 -30.74 -7.89
N SER A 405 13.91 -29.92 -7.20
CA SER A 405 14.96 -30.39 -6.28
C SER A 405 14.48 -30.53 -4.83
N HIS A 406 13.19 -30.31 -4.56
CA HIS A 406 12.65 -30.40 -3.20
C HIS A 406 12.51 -31.88 -2.77
N PRO A 407 12.87 -32.25 -1.53
CA PRO A 407 12.89 -33.64 -1.08
C PRO A 407 11.51 -34.31 -1.06
N ILE A 408 10.45 -33.53 -0.96
CA ILE A 408 9.06 -33.99 -1.00
C ILE A 408 8.42 -33.50 -2.30
N SER A 409 7.77 -34.40 -3.04
CA SER A 409 6.99 -34.04 -4.22
C SER A 409 5.75 -33.23 -3.82
N ILE A 410 5.78 -31.94 -4.14
CA ILE A 410 4.68 -31.00 -3.86
C ILE A 410 3.47 -31.23 -4.78
N TYR A 411 3.58 -32.13 -5.75
CA TYR A 411 2.53 -32.50 -6.71
C TYR A 411 1.97 -33.92 -6.47
N SER A 412 2.26 -34.53 -5.32
CA SER A 412 1.60 -35.78 -4.91
C SER A 412 0.09 -35.58 -4.72
N ALA A 413 -0.68 -36.68 -4.69
CA ALA A 413 -2.12 -36.63 -4.45
C ALA A 413 -2.44 -35.98 -3.09
N GLU A 414 -1.67 -36.32 -2.06
CA GLU A 414 -1.81 -35.74 -0.72
C GLU A 414 -1.43 -34.26 -0.69
N ALA A 415 -0.32 -33.86 -1.32
CA ALA A 415 0.05 -32.45 -1.44
C ALA A 415 -1.01 -31.63 -2.19
N THR A 416 -1.63 -32.21 -3.22
CA THR A 416 -2.75 -31.60 -3.96
C THR A 416 -3.96 -31.43 -3.06
N ARG A 417 -4.34 -32.45 -2.29
CA ARG A 417 -5.44 -32.39 -1.32
C ARG A 417 -5.22 -31.29 -0.28
N LEU A 418 -4.02 -31.21 0.30
CA LEU A 418 -3.64 -30.16 1.27
C LEU A 418 -3.67 -28.76 0.63
N THR A 419 -3.19 -28.63 -0.61
CA THR A 419 -3.25 -27.36 -1.35
C THR A 419 -4.70 -26.91 -1.53
N TYR A 420 -5.59 -27.77 -2.02
CA TYR A 420 -6.99 -27.39 -2.24
C TYR A 420 -7.75 -27.11 -0.94
N ALA A 421 -7.46 -27.83 0.14
CA ALA A 421 -7.98 -27.51 1.47
C ALA A 421 -7.53 -26.11 1.92
N ARG A 422 -6.26 -25.76 1.72
CA ARG A 422 -5.72 -24.43 2.02
C ARG A 422 -6.38 -23.32 1.18
N LEU A 423 -6.57 -23.56 -0.13
CA LEU A 423 -7.25 -22.62 -1.01
C LEU A 423 -8.70 -22.38 -0.56
N HIS A 424 -9.38 -23.43 -0.13
CA HIS A 424 -10.75 -23.37 0.37
C HIS A 424 -10.86 -22.60 1.69
N GLU A 425 -9.94 -22.84 2.66
CA GLU A 425 -9.84 -22.05 3.90
C GLU A 425 -9.67 -20.56 3.61
N LEU A 426 -8.70 -20.21 2.76
CA LEU A 426 -8.44 -18.83 2.37
C LEU A 426 -9.64 -18.19 1.66
N ALA A 427 -10.28 -18.91 0.74
CA ALA A 427 -11.47 -18.43 0.06
C ALA A 427 -12.60 -18.15 1.06
N ARG A 428 -12.83 -19.03 2.04
CA ARG A 428 -13.83 -18.82 3.09
C ARG A 428 -13.55 -17.56 3.91
N GLU A 429 -12.31 -17.39 4.39
CA GLU A 429 -11.91 -16.21 5.17
C GLU A 429 -12.11 -14.90 4.37
N LEU A 430 -11.72 -14.88 3.10
CA LEU A 430 -11.84 -13.70 2.23
C LEU A 430 -13.30 -13.40 1.84
N LEU A 431 -14.10 -14.42 1.53
CA LEU A 431 -15.53 -14.24 1.24
C LEU A 431 -16.28 -13.71 2.47
N ALA A 432 -15.97 -14.21 3.67
CA ALA A 432 -16.49 -13.67 4.93
C ALA A 432 -16.01 -12.23 5.19
N ALA A 433 -14.82 -11.87 4.70
CA ALA A 433 -14.34 -10.49 4.68
C ALA A 433 -15.02 -9.61 3.62
N GLY A 434 -15.92 -10.16 2.78
CA GLY A 434 -16.78 -9.40 1.89
C GLY A 434 -16.19 -9.02 0.54
N VAL A 435 -15.07 -9.62 0.15
CA VAL A 435 -14.37 -9.30 -1.09
C VAL A 435 -14.66 -10.35 -2.18
N PRO A 436 -14.66 -9.98 -3.46
CA PRO A 436 -14.63 -10.95 -4.54
C PRO A 436 -13.33 -11.76 -4.49
N VAL A 437 -13.43 -13.07 -4.68
CA VAL A 437 -12.31 -14.02 -4.61
C VAL A 437 -12.19 -14.78 -5.92
N ILE A 438 -10.96 -14.87 -6.44
CA ILE A 438 -10.61 -15.71 -7.57
C ILE A 438 -9.68 -16.81 -7.08
N VAL A 439 -10.05 -18.07 -7.24
CA VAL A 439 -9.17 -19.21 -6.98
C VAL A 439 -8.59 -19.66 -8.31
N ASP A 440 -7.32 -19.31 -8.55
CA ASP A 440 -6.56 -19.63 -9.76
C ASP A 440 -5.88 -21.01 -9.59
N ALA A 441 -6.60 -22.05 -10.02
CA ALA A 441 -6.15 -23.44 -10.05
C ALA A 441 -6.67 -24.16 -11.30
N ALA A 442 -6.24 -25.40 -11.53
CA ALA A 442 -6.65 -26.16 -12.73
C ALA A 442 -8.11 -26.63 -12.67
N PHE A 443 -8.59 -27.04 -11.48
CA PHE A 443 -9.96 -27.50 -11.22
C PHE A 443 -10.47 -28.59 -12.20
N LEU A 444 -9.61 -29.57 -12.50
CA LEU A 444 -9.88 -30.56 -13.54
C LEU A 444 -10.84 -31.65 -13.08
N LYS A 445 -11.13 -31.76 -11.79
CA LYS A 445 -12.06 -32.76 -11.24
C LYS A 445 -13.35 -32.10 -10.75
N GLU A 446 -14.45 -32.83 -10.87
CA GLU A 446 -15.78 -32.41 -10.44
C GLU A 446 -15.87 -32.24 -8.91
N ASP A 447 -15.26 -33.14 -8.14
CA ASP A 447 -15.22 -33.05 -6.68
C ASP A 447 -14.51 -31.79 -6.18
N GLU A 448 -13.40 -31.41 -6.83
CA GLU A 448 -12.69 -30.15 -6.58
C GLU A 448 -13.60 -28.94 -6.83
N ARG A 449 -14.39 -28.95 -7.91
CA ARG A 449 -15.29 -27.83 -8.27
C ARG A 449 -16.51 -27.76 -7.37
N GLU A 450 -17.15 -28.89 -7.08
CA GLU A 450 -18.32 -28.95 -6.20
C GLU A 450 -17.97 -28.50 -4.78
N HIS A 451 -16.75 -28.77 -4.30
CA HIS A 451 -16.32 -28.28 -2.99
C HIS A 451 -16.35 -26.76 -2.86
N PHE A 452 -15.92 -26.02 -3.90
CA PHE A 452 -15.97 -24.55 -3.92
C PHE A 452 -17.37 -24.02 -4.24
N HIS A 453 -18.14 -24.74 -5.05
CA HIS A 453 -19.55 -24.41 -5.27
C HIS A 453 -20.36 -24.50 -3.96
N GLN A 454 -20.13 -25.54 -3.15
CA GLN A 454 -20.74 -25.71 -1.83
C GLN A 454 -20.34 -24.59 -0.87
N LEU A 455 -19.07 -24.15 -0.88
CA LEU A 455 -18.63 -22.99 -0.11
C LEU A 455 -19.42 -21.73 -0.47
N ALA A 456 -19.59 -21.46 -1.77
CA ALA A 456 -20.33 -20.30 -2.22
C ALA A 456 -21.82 -20.38 -1.81
N TYR A 457 -22.41 -21.58 -1.89
CA TYR A 457 -23.77 -21.85 -1.44
C TYR A 457 -23.94 -21.60 0.07
N GLU A 458 -23.04 -22.14 0.90
CA GLU A 458 -23.04 -21.93 2.36
C GLU A 458 -22.97 -20.45 2.76
N LEU A 459 -22.10 -19.70 2.08
CA LEU A 459 -21.91 -18.27 2.34
C LEU A 459 -22.94 -17.39 1.61
N LYS A 460 -23.83 -17.98 0.80
CA LYS A 460 -24.84 -17.29 -0.01
C LYS A 460 -24.24 -16.21 -0.92
N VAL A 461 -23.14 -16.55 -1.58
CA VAL A 461 -22.42 -15.65 -2.50
C VAL A 461 -22.51 -16.16 -3.93
N PRO A 462 -22.45 -15.28 -4.95
CA PRO A 462 -22.40 -15.72 -6.34
C PRO A 462 -21.20 -16.63 -6.60
N PHE A 463 -21.40 -17.65 -7.44
CA PHE A 463 -20.37 -18.60 -7.86
C PHE A 463 -20.26 -18.63 -9.39
N VAL A 464 -19.04 -18.55 -9.92
CA VAL A 464 -18.77 -18.66 -11.36
C VAL A 464 -17.57 -19.54 -11.64
N ILE A 465 -17.70 -20.41 -12.64
CA ILE A 465 -16.58 -21.16 -13.23
C ILE A 465 -16.12 -20.40 -14.49
N ALA A 466 -14.93 -19.81 -14.44
CA ALA A 466 -14.28 -19.30 -15.65
C ALA A 466 -13.58 -20.48 -16.34
N SER A 467 -14.10 -20.96 -17.47
CA SER A 467 -13.58 -22.09 -18.22
C SER A 467 -12.69 -21.60 -19.37
N LEU A 468 -11.38 -21.82 -19.27
CA LEU A 468 -10.38 -21.32 -20.20
C LEU A 468 -9.94 -22.43 -21.16
N HIS A 469 -10.11 -22.19 -22.46
CA HIS A 469 -9.75 -23.11 -23.53
C HIS A 469 -8.69 -22.50 -24.46
N ALA A 470 -7.80 -23.34 -24.97
CA ALA A 470 -6.90 -23.01 -26.07
C ALA A 470 -6.57 -24.30 -26.84
N SER A 471 -6.19 -24.17 -28.11
CA SER A 471 -5.83 -25.28 -28.97
C SER A 471 -4.62 -26.06 -28.41
N PRO A 472 -4.51 -27.38 -28.66
CA PRO A 472 -3.37 -28.16 -28.21
C PRO A 472 -2.02 -27.60 -28.65
N ALA A 473 -1.95 -26.99 -29.84
CA ALA A 473 -0.74 -26.33 -30.34
C ALA A 473 -0.38 -25.11 -29.48
N THR A 474 -1.37 -24.26 -29.18
CA THR A 474 -1.22 -23.09 -28.31
C THR A 474 -0.75 -23.48 -26.91
N LEU A 475 -1.35 -24.53 -26.31
CA LEU A 475 -0.98 -25.01 -24.97
C LEU A 475 0.49 -25.42 -24.91
N ARG A 476 0.95 -26.23 -25.88
CA ARG A 476 2.34 -26.71 -25.95
C ARG A 476 3.33 -25.56 -26.13
N ALA A 477 3.06 -24.65 -27.07
CA ALA A 477 3.92 -23.50 -27.33
C ALA A 477 4.12 -22.62 -26.09
N ARG A 478 3.03 -22.30 -25.36
CA ARG A 478 3.08 -21.48 -24.15
C ARG A 478 3.76 -22.16 -22.96
N ILE A 479 3.75 -23.49 -22.89
CA ILE A 479 4.49 -24.22 -21.85
C ILE A 479 5.99 -24.15 -22.14
N MET A 480 6.39 -24.41 -23.40
CA MET A 480 7.80 -24.33 -23.83
C MET A 480 8.39 -22.93 -23.61
N GLU A 481 7.65 -21.88 -23.99
CA GLU A 481 8.08 -20.48 -23.78
C GLU A 481 8.32 -20.17 -22.29
N ARG A 482 7.40 -20.59 -21.42
CA ARG A 482 7.50 -20.34 -19.97
C ARG A 482 8.66 -21.08 -19.31
N GLN A 483 8.96 -22.31 -19.73
CA GLN A 483 10.11 -23.06 -19.22
C GLN A 483 11.44 -22.36 -19.53
N GLY A 484 11.52 -21.62 -20.64
CA GLY A 484 12.70 -20.83 -21.01
C GLY A 484 12.89 -19.54 -20.21
N ALA A 485 11.85 -19.03 -19.53
CA ALA A 485 11.87 -17.70 -18.91
C ALA A 485 12.05 -17.69 -17.38
N SER A 486 11.93 -18.84 -16.69
CA SER A 486 12.17 -19.03 -15.24
C SER A 486 11.53 -18.00 -14.29
N ASN A 487 10.41 -17.42 -14.67
CA ASN A 487 9.77 -16.27 -13.99
C ASN A 487 8.28 -16.50 -13.67
N ASP A 488 7.82 -17.75 -13.68
CA ASP A 488 6.45 -18.16 -13.30
C ASP A 488 6.49 -19.15 -12.12
N ALA A 489 5.46 -19.14 -11.29
CA ALA A 489 5.28 -20.08 -10.19
C ALA A 489 4.86 -21.48 -10.68
N SER A 490 4.27 -21.57 -11.88
CA SER A 490 3.78 -22.82 -12.45
C SER A 490 4.91 -23.65 -13.07
N GLU A 491 5.00 -24.94 -12.70
CA GLU A 491 6.08 -25.85 -13.13
C GLU A 491 5.59 -26.97 -14.08
N ALA A 492 4.40 -26.82 -14.67
CA ALA A 492 3.86 -27.82 -15.58
C ALA A 492 4.69 -27.92 -16.87
N ASP A 493 5.16 -29.13 -17.19
CA ASP A 493 5.81 -29.48 -18.45
C ASP A 493 4.84 -30.15 -19.44
N LEU A 494 5.37 -30.57 -20.60
CA LEU A 494 4.57 -31.24 -21.63
C LEU A 494 4.03 -32.61 -21.18
N ALA A 495 4.80 -33.37 -20.38
CA ALA A 495 4.36 -34.66 -19.86
C ALA A 495 3.22 -34.49 -18.84
N VAL A 496 3.30 -33.46 -18.00
CA VAL A 496 2.22 -33.05 -17.09
C VAL A 496 0.99 -32.63 -17.89
N LEU A 497 1.13 -31.84 -18.96
CA LEU A 497 -0.01 -31.46 -19.82
C LEU A 497 -0.73 -32.70 -20.38
N GLU A 498 0.01 -33.65 -20.96
CA GLU A 498 -0.56 -34.87 -21.54
C GLU A 498 -1.29 -35.72 -20.49
N LYS A 499 -0.68 -35.89 -19.31
CA LYS A 499 -1.32 -36.59 -18.20
C LYS A 499 -2.61 -35.90 -17.77
N LEU A 500 -2.62 -34.57 -17.62
CA LEU A 500 -3.80 -33.82 -17.22
C LEU A 500 -4.89 -33.84 -18.29
N GLN A 501 -4.54 -33.86 -19.58
CA GLN A 501 -5.48 -33.98 -20.68
C GLN A 501 -6.28 -35.28 -20.63
N MET A 502 -5.65 -36.39 -20.24
CA MET A 502 -6.31 -37.70 -20.12
C MET A 502 -7.24 -37.80 -18.91
N HIS A 503 -6.96 -37.06 -17.84
CA HIS A 503 -7.65 -37.19 -16.55
C HIS A 503 -8.65 -36.05 -16.26
N GLN A 504 -8.76 -35.04 -17.13
CA GLN A 504 -9.71 -33.95 -16.93
C GLN A 504 -11.15 -34.43 -17.06
N GLN A 505 -12.02 -33.95 -16.18
CA GLN A 505 -13.46 -34.18 -16.21
C GLN A 505 -14.17 -32.95 -16.77
N THR A 506 -15.01 -33.16 -17.79
CA THR A 506 -15.78 -32.08 -18.43
C THR A 506 -16.78 -31.44 -17.47
N LEU A 507 -17.15 -30.18 -17.74
CA LEU A 507 -18.20 -29.51 -16.98
C LEU A 507 -19.56 -30.21 -17.17
N THR A 508 -20.20 -30.53 -16.05
CA THR A 508 -21.55 -31.13 -16.01
C THR A 508 -22.61 -30.14 -16.51
N PRO A 509 -23.82 -30.60 -16.90
CA PRO A 509 -24.91 -29.70 -17.28
C PRO A 509 -25.25 -28.65 -16.20
N ARG A 510 -25.15 -29.02 -14.91
CA ARG A 510 -25.36 -28.10 -13.78
C ARG A 510 -24.28 -27.02 -13.75
N GLU A 511 -23.01 -27.41 -13.87
CA GLU A 511 -21.86 -26.49 -13.87
C GLU A 511 -21.90 -25.50 -15.04
N ARG A 512 -22.39 -25.93 -16.21
CA ARG A 512 -22.53 -25.04 -17.38
C ARG A 512 -23.48 -23.86 -17.14
N THR A 513 -24.42 -23.95 -16.19
CA THR A 513 -25.32 -22.83 -15.85
C THR A 513 -24.60 -21.70 -15.13
N CYS A 514 -23.52 -22.00 -14.40
CA CYS A 514 -22.68 -21.04 -13.70
C CYS A 514 -21.28 -20.91 -14.33
N ALA A 515 -21.08 -21.41 -15.56
CA ALA A 515 -19.82 -21.31 -16.28
C ALA A 515 -19.82 -20.22 -17.35
N VAL A 516 -18.65 -19.64 -17.57
CA VAL A 516 -18.34 -18.74 -18.68
C VAL A 516 -17.13 -19.29 -19.41
N GLU A 517 -17.28 -19.56 -20.70
CA GLU A 517 -16.19 -20.01 -21.55
C GLU A 517 -15.41 -18.82 -22.08
N PHE A 518 -14.07 -18.91 -22.05
CA PHE A 518 -13.16 -17.98 -22.71
C PHE A 518 -12.23 -18.78 -23.63
N ILE A 519 -12.14 -18.36 -24.89
CA ILE A 519 -11.29 -19.00 -25.90
C ILE A 519 -10.04 -18.14 -26.09
N ASN A 520 -8.88 -18.69 -25.77
CA ASN A 520 -7.60 -17.98 -25.70
C ASN A 520 -6.61 -18.50 -26.76
N ASP A 521 -7.02 -18.48 -28.02
CA ASP A 521 -6.21 -18.85 -29.18
C ASP A 521 -5.66 -17.63 -29.91
N ALA A 522 -6.46 -17.00 -30.78
CA ALA A 522 -6.02 -15.90 -31.63
C ALA A 522 -6.30 -14.50 -31.03
N ASN A 523 -7.42 -14.35 -30.31
CA ASN A 523 -7.77 -13.10 -29.63
C ASN A 523 -7.38 -13.16 -28.15
N PRO A 524 -6.83 -12.08 -27.58
CA PRO A 524 -6.59 -11.98 -26.15
C PRO A 524 -7.89 -12.15 -25.35
N ILE A 525 -7.82 -12.86 -24.21
CA ILE A 525 -8.95 -12.97 -23.25
C ILE A 525 -9.52 -11.59 -22.85
N ALA A 526 -8.68 -10.56 -22.86
CA ALA A 526 -9.08 -9.19 -22.53
C ALA A 526 -10.14 -8.63 -23.51
N ASP A 527 -10.17 -9.12 -24.75
CA ASP A 527 -10.99 -8.58 -25.83
C ASP A 527 -12.32 -9.35 -26.02
N ASP A 528 -12.54 -10.44 -25.26
CA ASP A 528 -13.78 -11.22 -25.28
C ASP A 528 -14.90 -10.52 -24.48
N LEU A 529 -15.41 -9.42 -25.03
CA LEU A 529 -16.43 -8.58 -24.41
C LEU A 529 -17.71 -9.35 -24.06
N LEU A 530 -18.06 -10.39 -24.83
CA LEU A 530 -19.25 -11.19 -24.59
C LEU A 530 -19.07 -12.08 -23.35
N ALA A 531 -17.94 -12.77 -23.23
CA ALA A 531 -17.62 -13.57 -22.06
C ALA A 531 -17.52 -12.70 -20.79
N TRP A 532 -16.88 -11.53 -20.87
CA TRP A 532 -16.84 -10.58 -19.74
C TRP A 532 -18.22 -10.09 -19.33
N LYS A 533 -19.10 -9.77 -20.28
CA LYS A 533 -20.48 -9.35 -20.00
C LYS A 533 -21.28 -10.46 -19.31
N ARG A 534 -21.11 -11.72 -19.75
CA ARG A 534 -21.74 -12.88 -19.13
C ARG A 534 -21.22 -13.13 -17.71
N LEU A 535 -19.91 -12.98 -17.49
CA LEU A 535 -19.30 -13.04 -16.16
C LEU A 535 -19.92 -11.98 -15.23
N ASP A 536 -20.00 -10.73 -15.67
CA ASP A 536 -20.60 -9.64 -14.89
C ASP A 536 -22.08 -9.92 -14.55
N GLN A 537 -22.84 -10.51 -15.48
CA GLN A 537 -24.23 -10.93 -15.25
C GLN A 537 -24.32 -11.99 -14.16
N LEU A 538 -23.55 -13.08 -14.24
CA LEU A 538 -23.56 -14.14 -13.23
C LEU A 538 -23.16 -13.62 -11.83
N LEU A 539 -22.19 -12.71 -11.75
CA LEU A 539 -21.77 -12.07 -10.50
C LEU A 539 -22.80 -11.06 -9.95
N SER A 540 -23.83 -10.72 -10.73
CA SER A 540 -24.91 -9.80 -10.34
C SER A 540 -26.22 -10.51 -10.00
N LEU A 541 -26.44 -11.74 -10.46
CA LEU A 541 -27.72 -12.46 -10.36
C LEU A 541 -28.11 -12.88 -8.93
N SER A 542 -27.19 -12.82 -7.96
CA SER A 542 -27.46 -13.08 -6.54
C SER A 542 -27.48 -11.80 -5.69
N ARG A 543 -27.70 -10.63 -6.33
CA ARG A 543 -27.84 -9.33 -5.65
C ARG A 543 -29.29 -8.91 -5.40
N GLN A 544 -30.25 -9.82 -5.57
CA GLN A 544 -31.68 -9.59 -5.31
C GLN A 544 -32.16 -10.44 -4.14
#